data_AF-A0A347AN98-F1
#
_entry.id   AF-A0A347AN98-F1
#
_cell.length_a   1.000
_cell.length_b   1.000
_cell.length_c   1.000
_cell.angle_alpha   90.00
_cell.angle_beta   90.00
_cell.angle_gamma   90.00
#
_symmetry.space_group_name_H-M   'P 1'
#
loop_
_entity.id
_entity.type
_entity.pdbx_description
1 polymer ?
#
loop_
_entity_poly.entity_id
_entity_poly.type
_entity_poly.pdbx_seq_one_letter_code
_entity_poly.pdbx_strand_id
1 'polypeptide(L)'
;MSEEEVQKITAAFLSETKENPVNIILTAVLMGFTNSLWKVSGEGSGGITRAFGEDLWDLIRAGSVMLGEEKDTSTPEKALEFYAEYLGGYFRIADEISYNLGEDSLNVSIKGCKMHHFTDYLEAKDVPRSIGCPMALSLIALMEDVTGESYIIDDLKSTDSNSEIVLKAL
;
A
#
# COMPACT_ATOMS: atom_id res chain seq x y z
N MET A 1 -22.83 -4.26 2.46
CA MET A 1 -23.00 -2.82 2.76
C MET A 1 -23.98 -2.15 1.80
N SER A 2 -24.55 -1.03 2.22
CA SER A 2 -25.54 -0.24 1.46
C SER A 2 -24.88 0.63 0.39
N GLU A 3 -25.63 1.02 -0.64
CA GLU A 3 -25.20 1.98 -1.66
C GLU A 3 -24.75 3.33 -1.04
N GLU A 4 -25.33 3.69 0.10
CA GLU A 4 -25.05 4.92 0.84
C GLU A 4 -23.60 4.97 1.39
N GLU A 5 -23.04 3.86 1.82
CA GLU A 5 -21.65 3.81 2.34
C GLU A 5 -20.63 3.99 1.22
N VAL A 6 -20.87 3.39 0.06
CA VAL A 6 -20.04 3.59 -1.14
C VAL A 6 -20.09 5.05 -1.59
N GLN A 7 -21.27 5.67 -1.55
CA GLN A 7 -21.43 7.09 -1.86
C GLN A 7 -20.67 7.99 -0.88
N LYS A 8 -20.67 7.67 0.43
CA LYS A 8 -19.90 8.42 1.45
C LYS A 8 -18.40 8.34 1.21
N ILE A 9 -17.85 7.14 0.98
CA ILE A 9 -16.42 6.95 0.67
C ILE A 9 -16.05 7.72 -0.60
N THR A 10 -16.87 7.58 -1.66
CA THR A 10 -16.63 8.28 -2.94
C THR A 10 -16.67 9.80 -2.76
N ALA A 11 -17.61 10.33 -1.98
CA ALA A 11 -17.70 11.77 -1.72
C ALA A 11 -16.49 12.30 -0.93
N ALA A 12 -16.05 11.57 0.10
CA ALA A 12 -14.86 11.92 0.88
C ALA A 12 -13.61 11.94 -0.01
N PHE A 13 -13.39 10.87 -0.76
CA PHE A 13 -12.32 10.77 -1.74
C PHE A 13 -12.30 11.95 -2.72
N LEU A 14 -13.44 12.24 -3.37
CA LEU A 14 -13.56 13.36 -4.31
C LEU A 14 -13.31 14.73 -3.67
N SER A 15 -13.59 14.89 -2.37
CA SER A 15 -13.38 16.14 -1.66
C SER A 15 -11.91 16.42 -1.34
N GLU A 16 -11.15 15.39 -0.97
CA GLU A 16 -9.73 15.48 -0.58
C GLU A 16 -8.79 15.59 -1.78
N THR A 17 -9.24 15.16 -2.95
CA THR A 17 -8.42 15.07 -4.17
C THR A 17 -8.72 16.15 -5.21
N LYS A 18 -9.56 17.15 -4.87
CA LYS A 18 -9.99 18.23 -5.77
C LYS A 18 -8.84 18.96 -6.47
N GLU A 19 -7.65 18.97 -5.87
CA GLU A 19 -6.48 19.66 -6.40
C GLU A 19 -5.82 18.94 -7.59
N ASN A 20 -6.09 17.65 -7.81
CA ASN A 20 -5.53 16.90 -8.93
C ASN A 20 -6.52 15.87 -9.52
N PRO A 21 -7.29 16.24 -10.56
CA PRO A 21 -8.31 15.37 -11.15
C PRO A 21 -7.75 14.10 -11.81
N VAL A 22 -6.46 14.08 -12.18
CA VAL A 22 -5.83 12.86 -12.72
C VAL A 22 -5.68 11.81 -11.63
N ASN A 23 -5.24 12.21 -10.44
CA ASN A 23 -5.13 11.30 -9.28
C ASN A 23 -6.50 10.72 -8.89
N ILE A 24 -7.57 11.51 -9.05
CA ILE A 24 -8.94 11.04 -8.84
C ILE A 24 -9.25 9.84 -9.72
N ILE A 25 -9.04 10.01 -11.03
CA ILE A 25 -9.35 8.99 -12.02
C ILE A 25 -8.45 7.77 -11.84
N LEU A 26 -7.15 7.95 -11.60
CA LEU A 26 -6.21 6.83 -11.42
C LEU A 26 -6.59 5.96 -10.21
N THR A 27 -6.92 6.57 -9.08
CA THR A 27 -7.36 5.81 -7.90
C THR A 27 -8.71 5.12 -8.15
N ALA A 28 -9.66 5.77 -8.83
CA ALA A 28 -10.92 5.14 -9.20
C ALA A 28 -10.74 3.95 -10.17
N VAL A 29 -9.80 4.06 -11.11
CA VAL A 29 -9.40 2.95 -11.99
C VAL A 29 -8.83 1.80 -11.16
N LEU A 30 -7.93 2.08 -10.21
CA LEU A 30 -7.34 1.08 -9.33
C LEU A 30 -8.40 0.38 -8.45
N MET A 31 -9.34 1.15 -7.87
CA MET A 31 -10.51 0.64 -7.14
C MET A 31 -11.33 -0.33 -8.00
N GLY A 32 -11.75 0.11 -9.19
CA GLY A 32 -12.59 -0.68 -10.09
C GLY A 32 -11.88 -1.94 -10.61
N PHE A 33 -10.60 -1.82 -10.96
CA PHE A 33 -9.79 -2.92 -11.46
C PHE A 33 -9.57 -3.99 -10.39
N THR A 34 -9.14 -3.60 -9.18
CA THR A 34 -8.88 -4.54 -8.08
C THR A 34 -10.14 -5.28 -7.65
N ASN A 35 -11.28 -4.57 -7.53
CA ASN A 35 -12.56 -5.21 -7.24
C ASN A 35 -13.00 -6.16 -8.36
N SER A 36 -12.75 -5.80 -9.63
CA SER A 36 -13.06 -6.67 -10.76
C SER A 36 -12.21 -7.95 -10.77
N LEU A 37 -10.92 -7.84 -10.43
CA LEU A 37 -10.03 -9.00 -10.27
C LEU A 37 -10.55 -9.93 -9.17
N TRP A 38 -10.90 -9.39 -8.01
CA TRP A 38 -11.47 -10.18 -6.92
C TRP A 38 -12.79 -10.85 -7.32
N LYS A 39 -13.69 -10.11 -7.96
CA LYS A 39 -14.98 -10.64 -8.40
C LYS A 39 -14.85 -11.82 -9.37
N VAL A 40 -13.85 -11.79 -10.25
CA VAL A 40 -13.64 -12.83 -11.26
C VAL A 40 -12.83 -14.00 -10.73
N SER A 41 -11.79 -13.74 -9.94
CA SER A 41 -10.78 -14.73 -9.58
C SER A 41 -10.75 -15.11 -8.10
N GLY A 42 -11.49 -14.39 -7.24
CA GLY A 42 -11.44 -14.55 -5.78
C GLY A 42 -10.00 -14.52 -5.27
N GLU A 43 -9.67 -15.46 -4.38
CA GLU A 43 -8.31 -15.64 -3.83
C GLU A 43 -7.22 -15.80 -4.90
N GLY A 44 -7.57 -16.30 -6.09
CA GLY A 44 -6.65 -16.41 -7.23
C GLY A 44 -6.10 -15.06 -7.70
N SER A 45 -6.73 -13.93 -7.35
CA SER A 45 -6.18 -12.60 -7.62
C SER A 45 -4.91 -12.30 -6.80
N GLY A 46 -4.67 -13.01 -5.69
CA GLY A 46 -3.54 -12.77 -4.79
C GLY A 46 -2.18 -12.88 -5.50
N GLY A 47 -2.02 -13.80 -6.46
CA GLY A 47 -0.78 -13.90 -7.24
C GLY A 47 -0.55 -12.67 -8.14
N ILE A 48 -1.61 -12.09 -8.70
CA ILE A 48 -1.52 -10.87 -9.52
C ILE A 48 -1.17 -9.67 -8.64
N THR A 49 -1.81 -9.55 -7.47
CA THR A 49 -1.56 -8.40 -6.60
C THR A 49 -0.21 -8.50 -5.89
N ARG A 50 0.30 -9.72 -5.66
CA ARG A 50 1.70 -9.96 -5.26
C ARG A 50 2.67 -9.39 -6.29
N ALA A 51 2.53 -9.77 -7.57
CA ALA A 51 3.36 -9.28 -8.66
C ALA A 51 3.24 -7.75 -8.83
N PHE A 52 2.04 -7.18 -8.64
CA PHE A 52 1.87 -5.73 -8.60
C PHE A 52 2.70 -5.06 -7.50
N GLY A 53 2.83 -5.67 -6.32
CA GLY A 53 3.69 -5.17 -5.24
C GLY A 53 5.17 -5.17 -5.62
N GLU A 54 5.63 -6.20 -6.32
CA GLU A 54 7.00 -6.30 -6.85
C GLU A 54 7.26 -5.19 -7.88
N ASP A 55 6.38 -5.04 -8.88
CA ASP A 55 6.48 -3.97 -9.88
C ASP A 55 6.46 -2.57 -9.23
N LEU A 56 5.64 -2.38 -8.19
CA LEU A 56 5.57 -1.12 -7.46
C LEU A 56 6.89 -0.81 -6.74
N TRP A 57 7.50 -1.82 -6.11
CA TRP A 57 8.81 -1.66 -5.47
C TRP A 57 9.90 -1.34 -6.51
N ASP A 58 9.90 -2.02 -7.65
CA ASP A 58 10.82 -1.75 -8.76
C ASP A 58 10.71 -0.31 -9.25
N LEU A 59 9.49 0.18 -9.43
CA LEU A 59 9.24 1.56 -9.85
C LEU A 59 9.67 2.58 -8.78
N ILE A 60 9.49 2.28 -7.50
CA ILE A 60 9.99 3.11 -6.39
C ILE A 60 11.51 3.25 -6.46
N ARG A 61 12.23 2.13 -6.63
CA ARG A 61 13.69 2.14 -6.73
C ARG A 61 14.18 2.84 -8.00
N ALA A 62 13.59 2.52 -9.14
CA ALA A 62 13.96 3.16 -10.41
C ALA A 62 13.71 4.68 -10.35
N GLY A 63 12.57 5.08 -9.78
CA GLY A 63 12.22 6.47 -9.57
C GLY A 63 13.19 7.22 -8.66
N SER A 64 13.65 6.60 -7.56
CA SER A 64 14.60 7.25 -6.64
C SER A 64 15.94 7.52 -7.31
N VAL A 65 16.47 6.57 -8.08
CA VAL A 65 17.71 6.74 -8.87
C VAL A 65 17.55 7.88 -9.87
N MET A 66 16.46 7.91 -10.64
CA MET A 66 16.20 8.93 -11.66
C MET A 66 16.10 10.35 -11.08
N LEU A 67 15.69 10.46 -9.81
CA LEU A 67 15.51 11.73 -9.10
C LEU A 67 16.74 12.11 -8.26
N GLY A 68 17.76 11.26 -8.17
CA GLY A 68 18.93 11.49 -7.32
C GLY A 68 18.63 11.34 -5.82
N GLU A 69 17.55 10.64 -5.48
CA GLU A 69 17.09 10.36 -4.11
C GLU A 69 17.42 8.92 -3.69
N GLU A 70 18.32 8.24 -4.41
CA GLU A 70 18.76 6.90 -4.07
C GLU A 70 19.42 6.88 -2.70
N LYS A 71 19.09 5.86 -1.91
CA LYS A 71 19.68 5.62 -0.58
C LYS A 71 20.16 4.18 -0.50
N ASP A 72 20.99 3.95 0.51
CA ASP A 72 21.48 2.62 0.82
C ASP A 72 20.30 1.72 1.26
N THR A 73 20.07 0.62 0.56
CA THR A 73 19.06 -0.40 0.90
C THR A 73 19.69 -1.75 1.22
N SER A 74 20.97 -1.77 1.62
CA SER A 74 21.74 -3.01 1.86
C SER A 74 21.34 -3.78 3.12
N THR A 75 20.56 -3.18 4.01
CA THR A 75 20.00 -3.85 5.19
C THR A 75 18.50 -3.54 5.30
N PRO A 76 17.71 -4.40 5.97
CA PRO A 76 16.29 -4.16 6.18
C PRO A 76 15.99 -2.79 6.79
N GLU A 77 16.76 -2.37 7.80
CA GLU A 77 16.55 -1.09 8.49
C GLU A 77 16.74 0.08 7.52
N LYS A 78 17.82 0.08 6.75
CA LYS A 78 18.10 1.16 5.79
C LYS A 78 17.10 1.18 4.64
N ALA A 79 16.64 0.01 4.19
CA ALA A 79 15.61 -0.09 3.18
C ALA A 79 14.26 0.48 3.67
N LEU A 80 13.89 0.20 4.91
CA LEU A 80 12.68 0.76 5.54
C LEU A 80 12.80 2.27 5.77
N GLU A 81 13.96 2.76 6.19
CA GLU A 81 14.24 4.21 6.29
C GLU A 81 14.07 4.89 4.93
N PHE A 82 14.69 4.36 3.89
CA PHE A 82 14.51 4.83 2.51
C PHE A 82 13.04 4.86 2.11
N TYR A 83 12.31 3.78 2.38
CA TYR A 83 10.89 3.65 2.05
C TYR A 83 10.05 4.74 2.74
N ALA A 84 10.29 5.02 4.02
CA ALA A 84 9.63 6.08 4.78
C ALA A 84 9.86 7.45 4.17
N GLU A 85 11.12 7.77 3.93
CA GLU A 85 11.52 9.10 3.49
C GLU A 85 11.09 9.37 2.05
N TYR A 86 11.16 8.36 1.18
CA TYR A 86 10.78 8.50 -0.21
C TYR A 86 9.25 8.59 -0.36
N LEU A 87 8.49 7.69 0.26
CA LEU A 87 7.03 7.72 0.12
C LEU A 87 6.35 8.75 1.01
N GLY A 88 6.78 8.89 2.26
CA GLY A 88 6.27 9.89 3.21
C GLY A 88 6.79 11.30 2.97
N GLY A 89 8.06 11.44 2.57
CA GLY A 89 8.68 12.74 2.31
C GLY A 89 8.46 13.26 0.89
N TYR A 90 8.94 12.51 -0.11
CA TYR A 90 8.91 12.96 -1.51
C TYR A 90 7.50 12.92 -2.10
N PHE A 91 6.83 11.78 -2.03
CA PHE A 91 5.47 11.63 -2.56
C PHE A 91 4.37 12.10 -1.60
N ARG A 92 4.71 12.30 -0.32
CA ARG A 92 3.77 12.71 0.74
C ARG A 92 2.52 11.83 0.77
N ILE A 93 2.66 10.52 0.62
CA ILE A 93 1.50 9.63 0.57
C ILE A 93 0.90 9.37 1.96
N ALA A 94 1.62 9.72 3.01
CA ALA A 94 1.25 9.64 4.41
C ALA A 94 1.90 10.81 5.16
N ASP A 95 1.34 11.16 6.32
CA ASP A 95 1.90 12.19 7.20
C ASP A 95 3.10 11.65 8.00
N GLU A 96 3.04 10.37 8.38
CA GLU A 96 4.10 9.67 9.10
C GLU A 96 4.08 8.18 8.75
N ILE A 97 5.26 7.59 8.58
CA ILE A 97 5.44 6.13 8.47
C ILE A 97 6.49 5.72 9.49
N SER A 98 6.16 4.77 10.36
CA SER A 98 7.06 4.25 11.39
C SER A 98 7.08 2.73 11.38
N TYR A 99 8.20 2.15 11.82
CA TYR A 99 8.48 0.72 11.72
C TYR A 99 8.98 0.17 13.04
N ASN A 100 8.68 -1.10 13.28
CA ASN A 100 9.32 -1.92 14.29
C ASN A 100 9.64 -3.28 13.68
N LEU A 101 10.93 -3.49 13.40
CA LEU A 101 11.47 -4.74 12.88
C LEU A 101 11.84 -5.66 14.06
N GLY A 102 11.13 -6.78 14.17
CA GLY A 102 11.46 -7.89 15.05
C GLY A 102 12.21 -9.00 14.30
N GLU A 103 12.43 -10.13 14.98
CA GLU A 103 13.13 -11.30 14.41
C GLU A 103 12.39 -11.89 13.19
N ASP A 104 11.09 -12.19 13.35
CA ASP A 104 10.28 -12.82 12.29
C ASP A 104 9.13 -11.93 11.78
N SER A 105 9.07 -10.67 12.21
CA SER A 105 7.94 -9.79 11.94
C SER A 105 8.34 -8.34 11.72
N LEU A 106 7.68 -7.68 10.79
CA LEU A 106 7.73 -6.24 10.60
C LEU A 106 6.36 -5.64 10.94
N ASN A 107 6.33 -4.70 11.89
CA ASN A 107 5.15 -3.90 12.18
C ASN A 107 5.34 -2.50 11.59
N VAL A 108 4.36 -2.02 10.83
CA VAL A 108 4.40 -0.70 10.19
C VAL A 108 3.14 0.09 10.55
N SER A 109 3.34 1.27 11.13
CA SER A 109 2.29 2.24 11.42
C SER A 109 2.34 3.34 10.38
N ILE A 110 1.20 3.64 9.75
CA ILE A 110 1.04 4.71 8.75
C ILE A 110 -0.03 5.67 9.26
N LYS A 111 0.31 6.94 9.47
CA LYS A 111 -0.66 7.99 9.84
C LYS A 111 -0.99 8.87 8.64
N GLY A 112 -2.26 9.26 8.52
CA GLY A 112 -2.70 10.15 7.44
C GLY A 112 -2.52 9.55 6.05
N CYS A 113 -2.72 8.23 5.88
CA CYS A 113 -2.53 7.54 4.61
C CYS A 113 -3.50 8.07 3.54
N LYS A 114 -3.00 8.77 2.53
CA LYS A 114 -3.84 9.39 1.47
C LYS A 114 -4.49 8.38 0.52
N MET A 115 -4.06 7.12 0.59
CA MET A 115 -4.62 6.01 -0.18
C MET A 115 -5.68 5.22 0.61
N HIS A 116 -6.03 5.63 1.84
CA HIS A 116 -6.93 4.85 2.70
C HIS A 116 -8.30 4.61 2.05
N HIS A 117 -8.85 5.61 1.35
CA HIS A 117 -10.14 5.51 0.63
C HIS A 117 -10.19 4.34 -0.34
N PHE A 118 -9.05 4.00 -0.98
CA PHE A 118 -8.97 2.83 -1.86
C PHE A 118 -9.15 1.54 -1.07
N THR A 119 -8.45 1.36 0.04
CA THR A 119 -8.60 0.17 0.87
C THR A 119 -9.95 0.10 1.59
N ASP A 120 -10.53 1.25 1.95
CA ASP A 120 -11.87 1.34 2.53
C ASP A 120 -12.94 0.93 1.50
N TYR A 121 -12.78 1.34 0.24
CA TYR A 121 -13.64 0.91 -0.86
C TYR A 121 -13.56 -0.60 -1.07
N LEU A 122 -12.37 -1.21 -1.01
CA LEU A 122 -12.21 -2.65 -1.17
C LEU A 122 -12.93 -3.42 -0.07
N GLU A 123 -12.69 -3.03 1.18
CA GLU A 123 -13.37 -3.63 2.33
C GLU A 123 -14.90 -3.48 2.21
N ALA A 124 -15.38 -2.31 1.77
CA ALA A 124 -16.80 -2.07 1.52
C ALA A 124 -17.42 -2.95 0.41
N LYS A 125 -16.59 -3.60 -0.40
CA LYS A 125 -16.97 -4.55 -1.46
C LYS A 125 -16.65 -6.00 -1.10
N ASP A 126 -16.40 -6.28 0.17
CA ASP A 126 -16.03 -7.61 0.67
C ASP A 126 -14.74 -8.14 -0.01
N VAL A 127 -13.85 -7.23 -0.39
CA VAL A 127 -12.49 -7.53 -0.86
C VAL A 127 -11.53 -7.30 0.32
N PRO A 128 -10.73 -8.30 0.73
CA PRO A 128 -9.78 -8.10 1.81
C PRO A 128 -8.79 -6.98 1.48
N ARG A 129 -8.52 -6.09 2.43
CA ARG A 129 -7.57 -4.98 2.23
C ARG A 129 -6.18 -5.46 1.83
N SER A 130 -5.76 -6.63 2.33
CA SER A 130 -4.49 -7.28 2.00
C SER A 130 -4.34 -7.62 0.52
N ILE A 131 -5.43 -7.76 -0.23
CA ILE A 131 -5.39 -7.99 -1.68
C ILE A 131 -4.98 -6.73 -2.43
N GLY A 132 -5.34 -5.53 -1.95
CA GLY A 132 -5.16 -4.31 -2.71
C GLY A 132 -4.22 -3.28 -2.11
N CYS A 133 -3.91 -3.31 -0.81
CA CYS A 133 -3.14 -2.26 -0.16
C CYS A 133 -1.76 -2.09 -0.81
N PRO A 134 -1.49 -0.98 -1.53
CA PRO A 134 -0.24 -0.83 -2.27
C PRO A 134 0.96 -0.85 -1.34
N MET A 135 0.84 -0.20 -0.18
CA MET A 135 1.90 -0.11 0.82
C MET A 135 2.28 -1.46 1.39
N ALA A 136 1.29 -2.30 1.73
CA ALA A 136 1.58 -3.63 2.24
C ALA A 136 2.27 -4.48 1.18
N LEU A 137 1.78 -4.46 -0.05
CA LEU A 137 2.31 -5.27 -1.15
C LEU A 137 3.75 -4.89 -1.53
N SER A 138 4.06 -3.60 -1.60
CA SER A 138 5.44 -3.14 -1.85
C SER A 138 6.35 -3.32 -0.64
N LEU A 139 5.85 -3.25 0.60
CA LEU A 139 6.65 -3.58 1.79
C LEU A 139 7.05 -5.05 1.82
N ILE A 140 6.16 -5.97 1.43
CA ILE A 140 6.54 -7.38 1.27
C ILE A 140 7.64 -7.48 0.21
N ALA A 141 7.45 -6.90 -0.97
CA ALA A 141 8.46 -6.94 -2.04
C ALA A 141 9.81 -6.36 -1.60
N LEU A 142 9.81 -5.25 -0.87
CA LEU A 142 11.01 -4.66 -0.27
C LEU A 142 11.69 -5.66 0.67
N MET A 143 10.95 -6.27 1.60
CA MET A 143 11.52 -7.18 2.58
C MET A 143 12.10 -8.43 1.92
N GLU A 144 11.40 -9.02 0.96
CA GLU A 144 11.91 -10.19 0.23
C GLU A 144 13.17 -9.87 -0.58
N ASP A 145 13.24 -8.68 -1.18
CA ASP A 145 14.39 -8.23 -1.95
C ASP A 145 15.65 -8.06 -1.09
N VAL A 146 15.51 -7.51 0.12
CA VAL A 146 16.67 -7.19 0.98
C VAL A 146 17.08 -8.33 1.90
N THR A 147 16.16 -9.22 2.28
CA THR A 147 16.45 -10.37 3.16
C THR A 147 16.67 -11.66 2.39
N GLY A 148 16.05 -11.82 1.21
CA GLY A 148 15.94 -13.09 0.51
C GLY A 148 14.92 -14.08 1.12
N GLU A 149 14.19 -13.68 2.16
CA GLU A 149 13.16 -14.48 2.82
C GLU A 149 11.77 -14.15 2.25
N SER A 150 10.83 -15.09 2.32
CA SER A 150 9.45 -14.84 1.88
C SER A 150 8.63 -14.21 3.00
N TYR A 151 7.76 -13.26 2.65
CA TYR A 151 6.91 -12.56 3.62
C TYR A 151 5.42 -12.63 3.23
N ILE A 152 4.56 -12.64 4.25
CA ILE A 152 3.10 -12.51 4.10
C ILE A 152 2.54 -11.35 4.92
N ILE A 153 1.36 -10.88 4.55
CA ILE A 153 0.57 -9.96 5.39
C ILE A 153 -0.15 -10.82 6.45
N ASP A 154 0.25 -10.67 7.71
CA ASP A 154 -0.37 -11.36 8.85
C ASP A 154 -1.62 -10.60 9.33
N ASP A 155 -1.53 -9.26 9.40
CA ASP A 155 -2.65 -8.40 9.76
C ASP A 155 -2.57 -7.06 9.01
N LEU A 156 -3.73 -6.49 8.69
CA LEU A 156 -3.83 -5.16 8.11
C LEU A 156 -5.12 -4.48 8.54
N LYS A 157 -4.98 -3.43 9.35
CA LYS A 157 -6.11 -2.65 9.89
C LYS A 157 -5.99 -1.20 9.48
N SER A 158 -7.13 -0.55 9.31
CA SER A 158 -7.18 0.89 9.04
C SER A 158 -8.37 1.53 9.73
N THR A 159 -8.18 2.72 10.30
CA THR A 159 -9.23 3.53 10.92
C THR A 159 -8.86 5.00 10.80
N ASP A 160 -9.78 5.81 10.28
CA ASP A 160 -9.61 7.27 10.13
C ASP A 160 -8.27 7.65 9.46
N SER A 161 -7.96 7.03 8.32
CA SER A 161 -6.70 7.16 7.55
C SER A 161 -5.42 6.63 8.23
N ASN A 162 -5.50 6.14 9.47
CA ASN A 162 -4.37 5.52 10.16
C ASN A 162 -4.40 4.01 9.92
N SER A 163 -3.27 3.43 9.55
CA SER A 163 -3.18 2.00 9.22
C SER A 163 -2.05 1.32 9.96
N GLU A 164 -2.28 0.08 10.37
CA GLU A 164 -1.29 -0.81 10.96
C GLU A 164 -1.15 -2.02 10.04
N ILE A 165 0.09 -2.32 9.63
CA ILE A 165 0.45 -3.43 8.76
C ILE A 165 1.41 -4.33 9.53
N VAL A 166 1.10 -5.63 9.58
CA VAL A 166 1.98 -6.64 10.16
C VAL A 166 2.39 -7.59 9.04
N LEU A 167 3.69 -7.65 8.76
CA LEU A 167 4.28 -8.65 7.89
C LEU A 167 5.00 -9.72 8.71
N LYS A 168 4.96 -10.95 8.22
CA LYS A 168 5.58 -12.11 8.87
C LYS A 168 6.43 -12.90 7.87
N ALA A 169 7.64 -13.26 8.27
CA ALA A 169 8.52 -14.14 7.50
C ALA A 169 8.01 -15.59 7.52
N LEU A 170 8.25 -16.35 6.45
CA LEU A 170 7.82 -17.75 6.26
C LEU A 170 8.94 -18.77 6.48
#